data_AF-A0A1Q4URV6-F1
#
_entry.id   AF-A0A1Q4URV6-F1
#
_cell.length_a   1.000
_cell.length_b   1.000
_cell.length_c   1.000
_cell.angle_alpha   90.00
_cell.angle_beta   90.00
_cell.angle_gamma   90.00
#
_symmetry.space_group_name_H-M   'P 1'
#
loop_
_entity.id
_entity.type
_entity.pdbx_description
1 polymer ?
#
loop_
_entity_poly.entity_id
_entity_poly.type
_entity_poly.pdbx_seq_one_letter_code
_entity_poly.pdbx_strand_id
1 'polypeptide(L)'
;MTPEHYIDRLLQKYQKYPGFPFDDWVQNAGSFYALINIWDEIFKASAGKLFADYVAYGDAQQDEYSFIYRVKHVKKNAVVWITPSWPALKTKIGGDGGILETVYPPEMQPRDDKYELNINSDLDRDRLVCFFEMIRHFIHNLPENSVDVERHNKMYIERYGKYFGW
;
A
#
# COMPACT_ATOMS: atom_id res chain seq x y z
N MET A 1 5.17 3.91 -20.28
CA MET A 1 5.84 2.79 -19.58
C MET A 1 4.75 2.00 -18.88
N THR A 2 4.72 0.67 -19.01
CA THR A 2 3.71 -0.16 -18.32
C THR A 2 4.11 -0.37 -16.86
N PRO A 3 3.16 -0.66 -15.94
CA PRO A 3 3.49 -1.01 -14.56
C PRO A 3 4.46 -2.17 -14.46
N GLU A 4 4.30 -3.21 -15.29
CA GLU A 4 5.18 -4.37 -15.38
C GLU A 4 6.64 -3.95 -15.57
N HIS A 5 6.89 -3.17 -16.62
CA HIS A 5 8.25 -2.72 -16.96
C HIS A 5 8.83 -1.79 -15.90
N TYR A 6 7.97 -1.02 -15.22
CA TYR A 6 8.38 -0.17 -14.11
C TYR A 6 8.79 -1.00 -12.89
N ILE A 7 7.95 -1.95 -12.46
CA ILE A 7 8.21 -2.84 -11.33
C ILE A 7 9.45 -3.70 -11.60
N ASP A 8 9.61 -4.24 -12.81
CA ASP A 8 10.79 -5.03 -13.17
C ASP A 8 12.09 -4.21 -13.02
N ARG A 9 12.08 -2.94 -13.47
CA ARG A 9 13.23 -2.03 -13.30
C ARG A 9 13.47 -1.66 -11.84
N LEU A 10 12.41 -1.44 -11.08
CA LEU A 10 12.50 -1.11 -9.67
C LEU A 10 13.10 -2.28 -8.88
N LEU A 11 12.60 -3.49 -9.07
CA LEU A 11 13.14 -4.68 -8.43
C LEU A 11 14.60 -4.92 -8.84
N GLN A 12 14.96 -4.78 -10.11
CA GLN A 12 16.36 -4.87 -10.55
C GLN A 12 17.29 -3.84 -9.90
N LYS A 13 16.79 -2.64 -9.59
CA LYS A 13 17.53 -1.61 -8.85
C LYS A 13 17.77 -2.04 -7.40
N TYR A 14 16.74 -2.54 -6.72
CA TYR A 14 16.81 -2.89 -5.29
C TYR A 14 17.39 -4.27 -5.00
N GLN A 15 17.35 -5.22 -5.93
CA GLN A 15 18.01 -6.53 -5.83
C GLN A 15 19.53 -6.44 -5.62
N LYS A 16 20.13 -5.28 -5.94
CA LYS A 16 21.57 -5.02 -5.74
C LYS A 16 21.90 -4.56 -4.32
N TYR A 17 20.89 -4.21 -3.51
CA TYR A 17 21.08 -3.75 -2.14
C TYR A 17 21.25 -4.96 -1.20
N PRO A 18 22.19 -4.89 -0.24
CA PRO A 18 22.31 -5.91 0.79
C PRO A 18 21.00 -6.07 1.56
N GLY A 19 20.63 -7.32 1.86
CA GLY A 19 19.44 -7.64 2.64
C GLY A 19 18.16 -7.83 1.82
N PHE A 20 18.13 -7.55 0.51
CA PHE A 20 16.95 -7.84 -0.34
C PHE A 20 16.49 -9.31 -0.18
N PRO A 21 15.19 -9.59 0.07
CA PRO A 21 14.01 -8.73 -0.05
C PRO A 21 13.65 -7.88 1.20
N PHE A 22 14.63 -7.63 2.08
CA PHE A 22 14.55 -6.79 3.27
C PHE A 22 13.76 -7.39 4.43
N ASP A 23 13.79 -8.71 4.57
CA ASP A 23 13.11 -9.44 5.66
C ASP A 23 13.63 -9.04 7.06
N ASP A 24 14.85 -8.50 7.15
CA ASP A 24 15.49 -8.05 8.38
C ASP A 24 15.18 -6.59 8.77
N TRP A 25 14.21 -5.94 8.11
CA TRP A 25 13.93 -4.51 8.26
C TRP A 25 13.65 -4.05 9.71
N VAL A 26 13.04 -4.88 10.56
CA VAL A 26 12.81 -4.55 11.98
C VAL A 26 14.13 -4.34 12.73
N GLN A 27 15.21 -4.99 12.29
CA GLN A 27 16.51 -4.98 12.95
C GLN A 27 17.56 -4.18 12.17
N ASN A 28 17.34 -3.98 10.86
CA ASN A 28 18.28 -3.33 9.95
C ASN A 28 17.70 -2.04 9.37
N ALA A 29 18.27 -0.90 9.77
CA ALA A 29 17.82 0.41 9.30
C ALA A 29 17.97 0.58 7.78
N GLY A 30 19.01 -0.01 7.17
CA GLY A 30 19.21 0.01 5.72
C GLY A 30 18.06 -0.67 4.98
N SER A 31 17.65 -1.83 5.45
CA SER A 31 16.49 -2.58 4.93
C SER A 31 15.17 -1.84 5.13
N PHE A 32 14.97 -1.23 6.30
CA PHE A 32 13.79 -0.40 6.59
C PHE A 32 13.66 0.80 5.63
N TYR A 33 14.73 1.58 5.46
CA TYR A 33 14.71 2.71 4.54
C TYR A 33 14.63 2.27 3.07
N ALA A 34 15.18 1.11 2.70
CA ALA A 34 15.00 0.54 1.36
C ALA A 34 13.53 0.22 1.07
N LEU A 35 12.80 -0.35 2.03
CA LEU A 35 11.35 -0.60 1.91
C LEU A 35 10.54 0.70 1.76
N ILE A 36 10.86 1.73 2.57
CA ILE A 36 10.24 3.05 2.44
C ILE A 36 10.46 3.61 1.03
N ASN A 37 11.69 3.55 0.52
CA ASN A 37 12.03 4.10 -0.79
C ASN A 37 11.39 3.34 -1.96
N ILE A 38 11.27 2.01 -1.87
CA ILE A 38 10.51 1.21 -2.85
C ILE A 38 9.07 1.71 -2.92
N TRP A 39 8.42 1.86 -1.77
CA TRP A 39 7.01 2.22 -1.72
C TRP A 39 6.75 3.69 -2.07
N ASP A 40 7.67 4.59 -1.73
CA ASP A 40 7.66 5.97 -2.23
C ASP A 40 7.76 6.04 -3.76
N GLU A 41 8.66 5.24 -4.37
CA GLU A 41 8.80 5.15 -5.82
C GLU A 41 7.54 4.57 -6.50
N ILE A 42 6.99 3.47 -5.99
CA ILE A 42 5.74 2.87 -6.48
C ILE A 42 4.60 3.87 -6.38
N PHE A 43 4.43 4.51 -5.21
CA PHE A 43 3.36 5.46 -4.98
C PHE A 43 3.45 6.67 -5.94
N LYS A 44 4.62 7.30 -6.05
CA LYS A 44 4.87 8.41 -6.99
C LYS A 44 4.55 8.05 -8.43
N ALA A 45 5.01 6.88 -8.87
CA ALA A 45 4.76 6.41 -10.23
C ALA A 45 3.27 6.08 -10.47
N SER A 46 2.60 5.54 -9.46
CA SER A 46 1.18 5.18 -9.53
C SER A 46 0.27 6.40 -9.52
N ALA A 47 0.57 7.38 -8.67
CA ALA A 47 -0.18 8.63 -8.53
C ALA A 47 0.04 9.60 -9.72
N GLY A 48 1.22 9.55 -10.35
CA GLY A 48 1.56 10.44 -11.46
C GLY A 48 1.45 11.92 -11.05
N LYS A 49 0.67 12.70 -11.81
CA LYS A 49 0.48 14.14 -11.53
C LYS A 49 -0.28 14.42 -10.23
N LEU A 50 -1.07 13.46 -9.75
CA LEU A 50 -1.86 13.58 -8.52
C LEU A 50 -1.01 13.35 -7.26
N PHE A 51 0.27 12.96 -7.40
CA PHE A 51 1.17 12.82 -6.26
C PHE A 51 1.23 14.09 -5.39
N ALA A 52 1.17 15.28 -6.01
CA ALA A 52 1.20 16.56 -5.31
C ALA A 52 -0.01 16.81 -4.39
N ASP A 53 -1.09 16.04 -4.57
CA ASP A 53 -2.28 16.10 -3.72
C ASP A 53 -2.19 15.19 -2.49
N TYR A 54 -1.04 14.53 -2.27
CA TYR A 54 -0.81 13.64 -1.13
C TYR A 54 0.38 14.10 -0.28
N VAL A 55 0.23 13.96 1.03
CA VAL A 55 1.27 14.27 2.03
C VAL A 55 1.48 13.07 2.95
N ALA A 56 2.68 12.97 3.54
CA ALA A 56 2.98 11.99 4.56
C ALA A 56 1.96 12.07 5.71
N TYR A 57 1.51 10.92 6.21
CA TYR A 57 0.48 10.85 7.25
C TYR A 57 0.94 10.00 8.44
N GLY A 58 1.73 10.64 9.31
CA GLY A 58 2.44 10.01 10.41
C GLY A 58 3.86 9.60 10.02
N ASP A 59 4.66 9.22 11.03
CA ASP A 59 6.06 8.82 10.85
C ASP A 59 6.22 7.31 10.97
N ALA A 60 6.68 6.66 9.90
CA ALA A 60 7.03 5.24 9.92
C ALA A 60 8.17 5.01 10.92
N GLN A 61 8.00 3.99 11.77
CA GLN A 61 8.99 3.59 12.77
C GLN A 61 9.56 2.22 12.40
N GLN A 62 10.82 1.99 12.79
CA GLN A 62 11.47 0.70 12.59
C GLN A 62 11.00 -0.29 13.68
N ASP A 63 9.74 -0.69 13.63
CA ASP A 63 9.12 -1.65 14.53
C ASP A 63 8.07 -2.50 13.81
N GLU A 64 7.83 -3.72 14.29
CA GLU A 64 6.98 -4.73 13.63
C GLU A 64 5.50 -4.36 13.50
N TYR A 65 5.04 -3.35 14.24
CA TYR A 65 3.65 -2.88 14.24
C TYR A 65 3.47 -1.59 13.42
N SER A 66 4.57 -1.01 12.95
CA SER A 66 4.55 0.21 12.16
C SER A 66 4.13 -0.07 10.71
N PHE A 67 3.58 0.97 10.08
CA PHE A 67 3.45 1.00 8.63
C PHE A 67 4.82 1.27 7.99
N ILE A 68 4.99 0.82 6.75
CA ILE A 68 6.17 1.18 5.95
C ILE A 68 5.94 2.53 5.27
N TYR A 69 4.75 2.74 4.73
CA TYR A 69 4.44 3.95 3.96
C TYR A 69 2.99 4.35 4.16
N ARG A 70 2.76 5.62 4.47
CA ARG A 70 1.42 6.14 4.72
C ARG A 70 1.28 7.58 4.26
N VAL A 71 0.27 7.82 3.43
CA VAL A 71 -0.02 9.15 2.86
C VAL A 71 -1.51 9.44 2.86
N LYS A 72 -1.86 10.71 3.03
CA LYS A 72 -3.24 11.21 3.03
C LYS A 72 -3.42 12.26 1.93
N HIS A 73 -4.57 12.25 1.28
CA HIS A 73 -4.96 13.28 0.33
C HIS A 73 -5.21 14.62 1.06
N VAL A 74 -4.67 15.73 0.56
CA VAL A 74 -4.66 17.03 1.26
C VAL A 74 -6.05 17.64 1.47
N LYS A 75 -7.02 17.28 0.63
CA LYS A 75 -8.39 17.85 0.62
C LYS A 75 -9.52 16.82 0.81
N LYS A 76 -9.19 15.53 0.91
CA LYS A 76 -10.19 14.46 0.95
C LYS A 76 -9.82 13.49 2.07
N ASN A 77 -10.81 12.84 2.66
CA ASN A 77 -10.60 11.80 3.67
C ASN A 77 -10.21 10.47 3.01
N ALA A 78 -9.09 10.48 2.28
CA ALA A 78 -8.55 9.32 1.58
C ALA A 78 -7.10 9.07 2.02
N VAL A 79 -6.79 7.83 2.36
CA VAL A 79 -5.48 7.38 2.85
C VAL A 79 -5.01 6.18 2.04
N VAL A 80 -3.72 6.15 1.70
CA VAL A 80 -3.05 4.94 1.26
C VAL A 80 -2.13 4.50 2.38
N TRP A 81 -2.32 3.28 2.86
CA TRP A 81 -1.60 2.70 3.98
C TRP A 81 -0.94 1.40 3.51
N ILE A 82 0.39 1.32 3.65
CA ILE A 82 1.17 0.13 3.31
C ILE A 82 1.87 -0.41 4.56
N THR A 83 1.61 -1.68 4.85
CA THR A 83 2.24 -2.46 5.92
C THR A 83 3.24 -3.48 5.35
N PRO A 84 4.25 -3.89 6.13
CA PRO A 84 5.07 -5.04 5.80
C PRO A 84 4.25 -6.32 5.74
N SER A 85 4.79 -7.34 5.08
CA SER A 85 4.25 -8.70 5.15
C SER A 85 4.27 -9.13 6.62
N TRP A 86 3.10 -9.40 7.18
CA TRP A 86 2.94 -9.72 8.61
C TRP A 86 3.74 -10.98 9.01
N PRO A 87 4.43 -11.02 10.17
CA PRO A 87 4.90 -12.28 10.74
C PRO A 87 3.96 -12.92 11.79
N ALA A 88 2.86 -12.31 12.23
CA ALA A 88 2.33 -12.59 13.59
C ALA A 88 1.19 -13.62 13.77
N LEU A 89 0.49 -14.10 12.73
CA LEU A 89 -0.54 -15.14 12.92
C LEU A 89 -0.56 -16.11 11.73
N LYS A 90 0.15 -17.25 11.85
CA LYS A 90 -0.11 -18.60 11.25
C LYS A 90 -0.89 -18.75 9.92
N THR A 91 -0.95 -17.78 9.03
CA THR A 91 -1.45 -17.92 7.67
C THR A 91 -0.28 -17.68 6.73
N LYS A 92 0.41 -18.78 6.42
CA LYS A 92 1.26 -18.88 5.25
C LYS A 92 0.40 -18.61 4.03
N ILE A 93 0.40 -17.38 3.51
CA ILE A 93 0.26 -16.98 2.08
C ILE A 93 0.30 -15.44 2.05
N GLY A 94 1.37 -14.90 1.44
CA GLY A 94 1.46 -13.68 0.61
C GLY A 94 0.90 -12.34 1.11
N GLY A 95 1.43 -11.23 0.56
CA GLY A 95 0.82 -9.91 0.69
C GLY A 95 -0.68 -9.92 0.36
N ASP A 96 -1.41 -8.93 0.86
CA ASP A 96 -2.87 -8.79 0.80
C ASP A 96 -3.23 -7.31 0.58
N GLY A 97 -4.47 -6.97 0.28
CA GLY A 97 -4.88 -5.57 0.16
C GLY A 97 -6.38 -5.36 0.00
N GLY A 98 -6.87 -4.18 0.36
CA GLY A 98 -8.30 -3.91 0.26
C GLY A 98 -8.60 -2.46 0.52
N ILE A 99 -9.80 -2.02 0.11
CA ILE A 99 -10.30 -0.71 0.51
C ILE A 99 -11.23 -0.92 1.70
N LEU A 100 -10.94 -0.20 2.79
CA LEU A 100 -11.78 -0.18 3.97
C LEU A 100 -12.35 1.23 4.13
N GLU A 101 -13.63 1.30 4.45
CA GLU A 101 -14.18 2.46 5.14
C GLU A 101 -13.87 2.27 6.63
N THR A 102 -13.07 3.17 7.20
CA THR A 102 -12.81 3.07 8.65
C THR A 102 -14.01 3.64 9.40
N VAL A 103 -14.89 2.77 9.84
CA VAL A 103 -15.98 3.10 10.75
C VAL A 103 -15.46 2.99 12.19
N TYR A 104 -15.16 4.13 12.83
CA TYR A 104 -14.87 4.12 14.26
C TYR A 104 -16.16 3.84 15.06
N PRO A 105 -16.09 3.03 16.13
CA PRO A 105 -17.20 2.91 17.08
C PRO A 105 -17.66 4.30 17.55
N PRO A 106 -18.96 4.51 17.84
CA PRO A 106 -19.52 5.82 18.22
C PRO A 106 -18.83 6.54 19.39
N GLU A 107 -18.01 5.82 20.13
CA GLU A 107 -17.45 6.19 21.43
C GLU A 107 -16.08 6.87 21.31
N MET A 108 -15.48 6.89 20.10
CA MET A 108 -14.25 7.63 19.80
C MET A 108 -14.56 8.90 18.97
N GLN A 109 -14.30 10.09 19.54
CA GLN A 109 -14.42 11.40 18.88
C GLN A 109 -13.32 11.63 17.81
N PRO A 110 -13.45 12.63 16.93
CA PRO A 110 -14.45 12.80 15.88
C PRO A 110 -14.12 11.99 14.62
N ARG A 111 -15.20 11.54 13.98
CA ARG A 111 -15.27 10.73 12.77
C ARG A 111 -14.95 11.57 11.53
N ASP A 112 -13.72 11.50 11.06
CA ASP A 112 -13.50 11.58 9.62
C ASP A 112 -13.66 10.16 9.10
N ASP A 113 -14.85 9.84 8.56
CA ASP A 113 -15.02 8.64 7.76
C ASP A 113 -13.95 8.71 6.67
N LYS A 114 -12.96 7.83 6.78
CA LYS A 114 -11.82 7.78 5.87
C LYS A 114 -11.93 6.55 4.99
N TYR A 115 -11.65 6.77 3.72
CA TYR A 115 -11.46 5.70 2.75
C TYR A 115 -9.98 5.34 2.72
N GLU A 116 -9.67 4.12 3.10
CA GLU A 116 -8.30 3.65 3.24
C GLU A 116 -8.04 2.52 2.26
N LEU A 117 -7.10 2.71 1.34
CA LEU A 117 -6.49 1.61 0.61
C LEU A 117 -5.38 1.02 1.50
N ASN A 118 -5.66 -0.14 2.07
CA ASN A 118 -4.72 -0.91 2.86
C ASN A 118 -4.00 -1.92 1.98
N ILE A 119 -2.68 -1.94 2.06
CA ILE A 119 -1.82 -2.87 1.35
C ILE A 119 -0.93 -3.56 2.39
N ASN A 120 -0.97 -4.87 2.42
CA ASN A 120 0.01 -5.72 3.08
C ASN A 120 0.98 -6.21 2.01
N SER A 121 2.23 -5.74 2.08
CA SER A 121 3.17 -5.92 0.99
C SER A 121 4.16 -7.03 1.30
N ASP A 122 4.30 -7.95 0.35
CA ASP A 122 5.61 -8.53 0.03
C ASP A 122 6.20 -7.83 -1.20
N LEU A 123 7.42 -8.20 -1.56
CA LEU A 123 8.08 -7.74 -2.78
C LEU A 123 7.88 -8.71 -3.95
N ASP A 124 6.81 -9.51 -3.94
CA ASP A 124 6.45 -10.35 -5.08
C ASP A 124 6.12 -9.48 -6.30
N ARG A 125 6.73 -9.81 -7.43
CA ARG A 125 6.67 -8.99 -8.63
C ARG A 125 5.25 -8.80 -9.15
N ASP A 126 4.46 -9.86 -9.20
CA ASP A 126 3.10 -9.78 -9.76
C ASP A 126 2.14 -9.08 -8.80
N ARG A 127 2.29 -9.29 -7.49
CA ARG A 127 1.54 -8.53 -6.48
C ARG A 127 1.87 -7.05 -6.49
N LEU A 128 3.15 -6.68 -6.62
CA LEU A 128 3.56 -5.28 -6.76
C LEU A 128 2.94 -4.60 -8.00
N VAL A 129 2.82 -5.32 -9.12
CA VAL A 129 2.09 -4.82 -10.31
C VAL A 129 0.60 -4.61 -10.00
N CYS A 130 -0.02 -5.53 -9.27
CA CYS A 130 -1.42 -5.38 -8.85
C CYS A 130 -1.59 -4.17 -7.92
N PHE A 131 -0.73 -4.02 -6.92
CA PHE A 131 -0.77 -2.88 -6.00
C PHE A 131 -0.52 -1.55 -6.71
N PHE A 132 0.39 -1.51 -7.69
CA PHE A 132 0.58 -0.33 -8.54
C PHE A 132 -0.75 0.09 -9.18
N GLU A 133 -1.44 -0.84 -9.82
CA GLU A 133 -2.71 -0.55 -10.50
C GLU A 133 -3.84 -0.22 -9.51
N MET A 134 -3.89 -0.88 -8.35
CA MET A 134 -4.86 -0.57 -7.29
C MET A 134 -4.64 0.85 -6.74
N ILE A 135 -3.39 1.25 -6.48
CA ILE A 135 -3.05 2.61 -6.04
C ILE A 135 -3.44 3.61 -7.13
N ARG A 136 -3.04 3.37 -8.38
CA ARG A 136 -3.40 4.24 -9.51
C ARG A 136 -4.92 4.38 -9.61
N HIS A 137 -5.66 3.28 -9.60
CA HIS A 137 -7.11 3.30 -9.70
C HIS A 137 -7.74 4.06 -8.53
N PHE A 138 -7.33 3.77 -7.29
CA PHE A 138 -7.85 4.42 -6.10
C PHE A 138 -7.63 5.94 -6.12
N ILE A 139 -6.42 6.39 -6.45
CA ILE A 139 -6.07 7.81 -6.50
C ILE A 139 -6.87 8.55 -7.58
N HIS A 140 -7.03 7.92 -8.75
CA HIS A 140 -7.74 8.53 -9.87
C HIS A 140 -9.27 8.46 -9.73
N ASN A 141 -9.79 7.57 -8.88
CA ASN A 141 -11.21 7.32 -8.69
C ASN A 141 -11.48 7.21 -7.19
N LEU A 142 -11.24 8.29 -6.46
CA LEU A 142 -11.44 8.29 -5.01
C LEU A 142 -12.91 8.00 -4.68
N PRO A 143 -13.22 7.03 -3.79
CA PRO A 143 -14.58 6.75 -3.38
C PRO A 143 -15.19 7.93 -2.63
N GLU A 144 -16.49 8.14 -2.78
CA GLU A 144 -17.23 9.24 -2.14
C GLU A 144 -18.25 8.75 -1.09
N ASN A 145 -18.50 7.44 -1.06
CA ASN A 145 -19.45 6.79 -0.17
C ASN A 145 -19.11 5.28 -0.04
N SER A 146 -19.80 4.59 0.86
CA SER A 146 -19.62 3.16 1.12
C SER A 146 -19.92 2.26 -0.10
N VAL A 147 -20.86 2.65 -0.97
CA VAL A 147 -21.18 1.90 -2.19
C VAL A 147 -20.02 1.94 -3.19
N ASP A 148 -19.35 3.08 -3.32
CA ASP A 148 -18.14 3.19 -4.15
C ASP A 148 -17.00 2.33 -3.60
N VAL A 149 -16.85 2.27 -2.27
CA VAL A 149 -15.88 1.39 -1.60
C VAL A 149 -16.14 -0.07 -1.94
N GLU A 150 -17.37 -0.55 -1.77
CA GLU A 150 -17.77 -1.91 -2.10
C GLU A 150 -17.51 -2.23 -3.59
N ARG A 151 -17.85 -1.29 -4.48
CA ARG A 151 -17.62 -1.44 -5.93
C ARG A 151 -16.14 -1.55 -6.26
N HIS A 152 -15.28 -0.71 -5.66
CA HIS A 152 -13.84 -0.80 -5.90
C HIS A 152 -13.26 -2.09 -5.34
N ASN A 153 -13.66 -2.49 -4.13
CA ASN A 153 -13.17 -3.72 -3.52
C ASN A 153 -13.56 -4.95 -4.36
N LYS A 154 -14.82 -5.02 -4.80
CA LYS A 154 -15.29 -6.08 -5.71
C LYS A 154 -14.48 -6.12 -7.00
N MET A 155 -14.24 -4.97 -7.62
CA MET A 155 -13.40 -4.89 -8.83
C MET A 155 -11.98 -5.40 -8.59
N TYR A 156 -11.36 -5.03 -7.46
CA TYR A 156 -10.02 -5.49 -7.12
C TYR A 156 -9.98 -7.00 -6.90
N ILE A 157 -10.99 -7.57 -6.25
CA ILE A 157 -11.11 -9.02 -6.08
C ILE A 157 -11.24 -9.71 -7.45
N GLU A 158 -12.16 -9.24 -8.30
CA GLU A 158 -12.39 -9.83 -9.62
C GLU A 158 -11.15 -9.76 -10.53
N ARG A 159 -10.37 -8.67 -10.44
CA ARG A 159 -9.20 -8.44 -11.32
C ARG A 159 -7.92 -9.06 -10.78
N TYR A 160 -7.70 -8.99 -9.47
CA TYR A 160 -6.40 -9.29 -8.85
C TYR A 160 -6.46 -10.41 -7.81
N GLY A 161 -7.65 -10.88 -7.40
CA GLY A 161 -7.81 -11.87 -6.32
C GLY A 161 -6.99 -13.15 -6.52
N LYS A 162 -6.79 -13.59 -7.77
CA LYS A 162 -5.95 -14.75 -8.10
C LYS A 162 -4.49 -14.64 -7.63
N TYR A 163 -3.95 -13.43 -7.43
CA TYR A 163 -2.59 -13.20 -6.96
C TYR A 163 -2.50 -13.17 -5.42
N PHE A 164 -3.63 -12.96 -4.75
CA PHE A 164 -3.76 -12.78 -3.30
C PHE A 164 -4.43 -13.96 -2.58
N GLY A 165 -5.03 -14.89 -3.33
CA GLY A 165 -5.67 -16.09 -2.77
C GLY A 165 -7.10 -15.85 -2.25
N TRP A 166 -7.77 -14.80 -2.75
CA TRP A 166 -9.20 -14.53 -2.51
C TRP A 166 -10.12 -15.32 -3.44
#